data_AF-A0A347ZSM0-F1
#
_entry.id   AF-A0A347ZSM0-F1
#
_cell.length_a   1.000
_cell.length_b   1.000
_cell.length_c   1.000
_cell.angle_alpha   90.00
_cell.angle_beta   90.00
_cell.angle_gamma   90.00
#
_symmetry.space_group_name_H-M   'P 1'
#
loop_
_entity.id
_entity.type
_entity.pdbx_description
1 polymer ?
#
loop_
_entity_poly.entity_id
_entity_poly.type
_entity_poly.pdbx_seq_one_letter_code
_entity_poly.pdbx_strand_id
1 'polypeptide(L)'
;MQNKTKKKIFTYLAFLIAFSSIFYALILRAGTLAAGGGLYVFGLMWMPGFSAILTQLIFEHSLRGLGWKPGRFKYLLIGYCLPIIYGLVVYGITWTSGLGAFNSAALTAATAGFSTNLPQFWLSAFYLGNLAVFGVLAGLLSGTGEEIGWRGLLFPELKKLFSFNQATLITGAVWTLWHLPLILFADYINAGIPRWYGAIMFTLMVTGLNFAFSWLRNASGSFWPAALLHASHNLFIQTIFTPLTLQNDITPYIIDEFGVGLALAGLVLALVFWQRKKTPQSAAA
;
A
#
# COMPACT_ATOMS: atom_id res chain seq x y z
N MET A 1 -29.08 -11.86 8.61
CA MET A 1 -27.94 -11.40 7.77
C MET A 1 -26.88 -10.63 8.55
N GLN A 2 -27.24 -9.55 9.27
CA GLN A 2 -26.24 -8.73 10.00
C GLN A 2 -25.41 -9.50 11.05
N ASN A 3 -26.01 -10.47 11.76
CA ASN A 3 -25.28 -11.30 12.73
C ASN A 3 -24.16 -12.12 12.07
N LYS A 4 -24.42 -12.73 10.89
CA LYS A 4 -23.40 -13.45 10.11
C LYS A 4 -22.24 -12.53 9.70
N THR A 5 -22.54 -11.33 9.19
CA THR A 5 -21.52 -10.35 8.80
C THR A 5 -20.66 -9.91 9.98
N LYS A 6 -21.26 -9.61 11.14
CA LYS A 6 -20.50 -9.25 12.35
C LYS A 6 -19.57 -10.40 12.79
N LYS A 7 -20.06 -11.64 12.79
CA LYS A 7 -19.26 -12.83 13.09
C LYS A 7 -18.09 -12.99 12.10
N LYS A 8 -18.33 -12.82 10.80
CA LYS A 8 -17.26 -12.86 9.78
C LYS A 8 -16.17 -11.83 10.05
N ILE A 9 -16.54 -10.57 10.31
CA ILE A 9 -15.58 -9.50 10.60
C ILE A 9 -14.77 -9.84 11.85
N PHE A 10 -15.43 -10.28 12.93
CA PHE A 10 -14.75 -10.65 14.17
C PHE A 10 -13.77 -11.82 13.98
N THR A 11 -14.21 -12.90 13.32
CA THR A 11 -13.35 -14.05 13.02
C THR A 11 -12.15 -13.65 12.17
N TYR A 12 -12.37 -12.81 11.15
CA TYR A 12 -11.29 -12.27 10.33
C TYR A 12 -10.25 -11.50 11.14
N LEU A 13 -10.70 -10.57 11.99
CA LEU A 13 -9.80 -9.77 12.82
C LEU A 13 -9.05 -10.62 13.84
N ALA A 14 -9.70 -11.64 14.42
CA ALA A 14 -9.06 -12.59 15.34
C ALA A 14 -7.94 -13.38 14.64
N PHE A 15 -8.21 -13.91 13.44
CA PHE A 15 -7.21 -14.60 12.63
C PHE A 15 -6.08 -13.67 12.17
N LEU A 16 -6.42 -12.45 11.75
CA LEU A 16 -5.45 -11.45 11.36
C LEU A 16 -4.44 -11.20 12.47
N ILE A 17 -4.92 -10.97 13.69
CA ILE A 17 -4.05 -10.75 14.86
C ILE A 17 -3.24 -12.00 15.17
N ALA A 18 -3.88 -13.17 15.26
CA ALA A 18 -3.22 -14.41 15.64
C ALA A 18 -2.08 -14.79 14.68
N PHE A 19 -2.34 -14.76 13.38
CA PHE A 19 -1.36 -15.16 12.37
C PHE A 19 -0.28 -14.09 12.15
N SER A 20 -0.63 -12.81 12.16
CA SER A 20 0.36 -11.71 12.02
C SER A 20 1.33 -11.65 13.21
N SER A 21 0.86 -12.00 14.41
CA SER A 21 1.69 -12.01 15.63
C SER A 21 2.90 -12.94 15.53
N ILE A 22 2.80 -14.03 14.78
CA ILE A 22 3.92 -14.94 14.53
C ILE A 22 5.05 -14.20 13.80
N PHE A 23 4.72 -13.47 12.74
CA PHE A 23 5.72 -12.75 11.96
C PHE A 23 6.21 -11.47 12.65
N TYR A 24 5.36 -10.78 13.41
CA TYR A 24 5.83 -9.69 14.28
C TYR A 24 6.89 -10.20 15.26
N ALA A 25 6.64 -11.32 15.95
CA ALA A 25 7.60 -11.88 16.88
C ALA A 25 8.95 -12.21 16.22
N LEU A 26 8.93 -12.77 15.00
CA LEU A 26 10.13 -13.07 14.23
C LEU A 26 10.91 -11.80 13.84
N ILE A 27 10.23 -10.79 13.31
CA ILE A 27 10.84 -9.52 12.87
C ILE A 27 11.40 -8.76 14.07
N LEU A 28 10.60 -8.61 15.14
CA LEU A 28 11.00 -7.85 16.33
C LEU A 28 12.15 -8.53 17.07
N ARG A 29 12.19 -9.87 17.11
CA ARG A 29 13.32 -10.60 17.69
C ARG A 29 14.60 -10.44 16.86
N ALA A 30 14.47 -10.36 15.54
CA ALA A 30 15.60 -10.13 14.64
C ALA A 30 16.07 -8.67 14.63
N GLY A 31 15.20 -7.72 15.03
CA GLY A 31 15.50 -6.30 15.09
C GLY A 31 15.54 -5.58 13.73
N THR A 32 15.17 -6.26 12.64
CA THR A 32 15.16 -5.69 11.29
C THR A 32 14.12 -6.35 10.38
N LEU A 33 13.49 -5.55 9.52
CA LEU A 33 12.61 -6.00 8.45
C LEU A 33 13.33 -6.83 7.37
N ALA A 34 14.65 -6.67 7.25
CA ALA A 34 15.47 -7.45 6.31
C ALA A 34 15.67 -8.91 6.77
N ALA A 35 15.24 -9.26 7.98
CA ALA A 35 15.40 -10.59 8.56
C ALA A 35 14.83 -11.70 7.66
N GLY A 36 15.55 -12.83 7.61
CA GLY A 36 15.21 -13.94 6.72
C GLY A 36 15.23 -13.56 5.22
N GLY A 37 15.99 -12.53 4.84
CA GLY A 37 16.03 -12.02 3.46
C GLY A 37 14.71 -11.36 3.03
N GLY A 38 13.93 -10.83 3.97
CA GLY A 38 12.60 -10.27 3.73
C GLY A 38 11.47 -11.29 3.71
N LEU A 39 11.75 -12.58 3.88
CA LEU A 39 10.71 -13.63 3.93
C LEU A 39 9.72 -13.43 5.08
N TYR A 40 10.15 -12.86 6.21
CA TYR A 40 9.26 -12.60 7.33
C TYR A 40 8.27 -11.49 7.03
N VAL A 41 8.71 -10.41 6.36
CA VAL A 41 7.82 -9.34 5.88
C VAL A 41 6.89 -9.88 4.80
N PHE A 42 7.40 -10.64 3.84
CA PHE A 42 6.58 -11.27 2.82
C PHE A 42 5.48 -12.16 3.44
N GLY A 43 5.84 -13.01 4.40
CA GLY A 43 4.88 -13.84 5.13
C GLY A 43 3.84 -13.00 5.88
N LEU A 44 4.28 -11.94 6.56
CA LEU A 44 3.39 -11.01 7.25
C LEU A 44 2.36 -10.38 6.29
N MET A 45 2.80 -9.87 5.14
CA MET A 45 1.92 -9.27 4.12
C MET A 45 0.86 -10.23 3.57
N TRP A 46 1.08 -11.54 3.67
CA TRP A 46 0.08 -12.56 3.29
C TRP A 46 -0.93 -12.90 4.38
N MET A 47 -0.69 -12.49 5.63
CA MET A 47 -1.57 -12.82 6.75
C MET A 47 -2.98 -12.22 6.66
N PRO A 48 -3.18 -10.97 6.16
CA PRO A 48 -4.53 -10.47 5.89
C PRO A 48 -5.27 -11.33 4.86
N GLY A 49 -4.62 -11.73 3.78
CA GLY A 49 -5.22 -12.55 2.73
C GLY A 49 -5.55 -13.95 3.21
N PHE A 50 -4.62 -14.60 3.91
CA PHE A 50 -4.82 -15.92 4.51
C PHE A 50 -6.01 -15.91 5.50
N SER A 51 -6.06 -14.90 6.37
CA SER A 51 -7.15 -14.71 7.34
C SER A 51 -8.50 -14.54 6.64
N ALA A 52 -8.54 -13.80 5.52
CA ALA A 52 -9.74 -13.61 4.73
C ALA A 52 -10.18 -14.88 4.01
N ILE A 53 -9.25 -15.63 3.43
CA ILE A 53 -9.52 -16.91 2.76
C ILE A 53 -10.14 -17.90 3.74
N LEU A 54 -9.52 -18.10 4.91
CA LEU A 54 -10.05 -19.01 5.95
C LEU A 54 -11.43 -18.56 6.43
N THR A 55 -11.59 -17.27 6.75
CA THR A 55 -12.90 -16.74 7.16
C THR A 55 -13.96 -16.95 6.09
N GLN A 56 -13.62 -16.73 4.82
CA GLN A 56 -14.55 -16.91 3.71
C GLN A 56 -14.95 -18.39 3.56
N LEU A 57 -13.99 -19.32 3.67
CA LEU A 57 -14.26 -20.75 3.61
C LEU A 57 -15.13 -21.25 4.77
N ILE A 58 -14.92 -20.75 5.99
CA ILE A 58 -15.71 -21.14 7.18
C ILE A 58 -17.18 -20.71 7.03
N PHE A 59 -17.44 -19.50 6.54
CA PHE A 59 -18.78 -18.92 6.56
C PHE A 59 -19.55 -19.06 5.24
N GLU A 60 -18.86 -19.15 4.11
CA GLU A 60 -19.47 -19.23 2.78
C GLU A 60 -19.17 -20.56 2.06
N HIS A 61 -18.31 -21.42 2.62
CA HIS A 61 -17.88 -22.69 2.02
C HIS A 61 -17.39 -22.55 0.56
N SER A 62 -16.89 -21.36 0.21
CA SER A 62 -16.47 -21.01 -1.14
C SER A 62 -15.55 -19.79 -1.11
N LEU A 63 -14.61 -19.71 -2.05
CA LEU A 63 -13.80 -18.50 -2.25
C LEU A 63 -14.52 -17.43 -3.08
N ARG A 64 -15.69 -17.74 -3.65
CA ARG A 64 -16.48 -16.78 -4.44
C ARG A 64 -16.83 -15.55 -3.58
N GLY A 65 -16.92 -14.38 -4.21
CA GLY A 65 -17.31 -13.13 -3.55
C GLY A 65 -16.14 -12.25 -3.08
N LEU A 66 -14.91 -12.77 -2.98
CA LEU A 66 -13.73 -11.95 -2.63
C LEU A 66 -13.31 -10.99 -3.75
N GLY A 67 -13.80 -11.16 -4.98
CA GLY A 67 -13.51 -10.24 -6.09
C GLY A 67 -12.30 -10.61 -6.94
N TRP A 68 -12.12 -11.91 -7.21
CA TRP A 68 -10.99 -12.47 -7.95
C TRP A 68 -10.84 -12.01 -9.41
N LYS A 69 -11.90 -11.48 -10.03
CA LYS A 69 -11.82 -11.00 -11.41
C LYS A 69 -10.92 -9.76 -11.47
N PRO A 70 -10.05 -9.57 -12.49
CA PRO A 70 -9.15 -8.40 -12.58
C PRO A 70 -9.82 -7.03 -12.53
N GLY A 71 -11.11 -6.96 -12.90
CA GLY A 71 -11.83 -5.69 -13.06
C GLY A 71 -11.60 -5.07 -14.45
N ARG A 72 -12.21 -3.91 -14.69
CA ARG A 72 -12.07 -3.20 -15.98
C ARG A 72 -10.71 -2.50 -16.05
N PHE A 73 -10.10 -2.50 -17.25
CA PHE A 73 -8.77 -1.91 -17.50
C PHE A 73 -8.63 -0.48 -16.95
N LYS A 74 -9.65 0.37 -17.10
CA LYS A 74 -9.62 1.75 -16.57
C LYS A 74 -9.32 1.84 -15.06
N TYR A 75 -9.79 0.89 -14.26
CA TYR A 75 -9.54 0.89 -12.82
C TYR A 75 -8.15 0.36 -12.48
N LEU A 76 -7.65 -0.61 -13.25
CA LEU A 76 -6.27 -1.06 -13.17
C LEU A 76 -5.31 0.09 -13.51
N LEU A 77 -5.60 0.83 -14.58
CA LEU A 77 -4.81 2.01 -14.98
C LEU A 77 -4.80 3.08 -13.88
N ILE A 78 -5.95 3.37 -13.26
CA ILE A 78 -6.01 4.29 -12.11
C ILE A 78 -5.17 3.77 -10.95
N GLY A 79 -5.27 2.47 -10.62
CA GLY A 79 -4.46 1.87 -9.56
C GLY A 79 -2.96 2.04 -9.83
N TYR A 80 -2.52 1.74 -11.06
CA TYR A 80 -1.12 1.87 -11.44
C TYR A 80 -0.62 3.32 -11.44
N CYS A 81 -1.35 4.26 -12.06
CA CYS A 81 -0.87 5.62 -12.29
C CYS A 81 -1.02 6.53 -11.07
N LEU A 82 -1.97 6.27 -10.17
CA LEU A 82 -2.25 7.19 -9.06
C LEU A 82 -1.01 7.40 -8.15
N PRO A 83 -0.25 6.36 -7.77
CA PRO A 83 1.00 6.52 -7.04
C PRO A 83 2.08 7.34 -7.71
N ILE A 84 2.22 7.17 -9.01
CA ILE A 84 3.16 7.96 -9.81
C ILE A 84 2.78 9.44 -9.73
N ILE A 85 1.49 9.76 -9.88
CA ILE A 85 1.00 11.15 -9.91
C ILE A 85 1.25 11.84 -8.57
N TYR A 86 0.76 11.29 -7.45
CA TYR A 86 0.95 11.97 -6.16
C TYR A 86 2.40 11.93 -5.69
N GLY A 87 3.15 10.87 -6.01
CA GLY A 87 4.58 10.79 -5.72
C GLY A 87 5.36 11.84 -6.47
N LEU A 88 5.15 12.00 -7.78
CA LEU A 88 5.80 13.05 -8.57
C LEU A 88 5.49 14.46 -8.05
N VAL A 89 4.28 14.70 -7.54
CA VAL A 89 3.96 15.99 -6.91
C VAL A 89 4.81 16.20 -5.65
N VAL A 90 4.84 15.23 -4.73
CA VAL A 90 5.57 15.38 -3.45
C VAL A 90 7.08 15.45 -3.66
N TYR A 91 7.64 14.52 -4.43
CA TYR A 91 9.08 14.45 -4.68
C TYR A 91 9.53 15.56 -5.64
N GLY A 92 8.71 15.93 -6.61
CA GLY A 92 8.98 17.08 -7.49
C GLY A 92 9.06 18.39 -6.72
N ILE A 93 8.13 18.64 -5.79
CA ILE A 93 8.22 19.81 -4.87
C ILE A 93 9.49 19.71 -4.03
N THR A 94 9.78 18.53 -3.48
CA THR A 94 10.98 18.32 -2.65
C THR A 94 12.27 18.66 -3.40
N TRP A 95 12.42 18.17 -4.63
CA TRP A 95 13.61 18.39 -5.46
C TRP A 95 13.74 19.83 -5.97
N THR A 96 12.61 20.48 -6.32
CA THR A 96 12.63 21.84 -6.89
C THR A 96 12.73 22.94 -5.84
N SER A 97 12.29 22.68 -4.60
CA SER A 97 12.36 23.64 -3.49
C SER A 97 13.67 23.58 -2.69
N GLY A 98 14.54 22.59 -2.96
CA GLY A 98 15.79 22.38 -2.21
C GLY A 98 15.60 21.67 -0.86
N LEU A 99 14.39 21.18 -0.54
CA LEU A 99 14.12 20.35 0.64
C LEU A 99 14.77 18.95 0.54
N GLY A 100 15.17 18.56 -0.66
CA GLY A 100 16.05 17.45 -1.01
C GLY A 100 16.54 17.66 -2.44
N ALA A 101 17.40 16.79 -2.95
CA ALA A 101 17.87 16.88 -4.33
C ALA A 101 17.78 15.53 -5.05
N PHE A 102 17.63 15.54 -6.37
CA PHE A 102 17.65 14.29 -7.14
C PHE A 102 19.04 13.67 -7.12
N ASN A 103 19.13 12.39 -6.75
CA ASN A 103 20.37 11.64 -6.63
C ASN A 103 20.74 10.96 -7.96
N SER A 104 21.29 11.74 -8.89
CA SER A 104 21.76 11.20 -10.18
C SER A 104 22.88 10.16 -10.01
N ALA A 105 23.74 10.33 -8.99
CA ALA A 105 24.81 9.38 -8.70
C ALA A 105 24.28 8.01 -8.27
N ALA A 106 23.24 7.95 -7.43
CA ALA A 106 22.59 6.68 -7.07
C ALA A 106 21.97 5.99 -8.28
N LEU A 107 21.34 6.75 -9.19
CA LEU A 107 20.79 6.18 -10.42
C LEU A 107 21.90 5.62 -11.31
N THR A 108 23.01 6.34 -11.49
CA THR A 108 24.17 5.86 -12.23
C THR A 108 24.73 4.58 -11.60
N ALA A 109 24.90 4.56 -10.28
CA ALA A 109 25.38 3.38 -9.55
C ALA A 109 24.46 2.16 -9.72
N ALA A 110 23.13 2.36 -9.66
CA ALA A 110 22.15 1.29 -9.87
C ALA A 110 22.21 0.70 -11.29
N THR A 111 22.66 1.49 -12.26
CA THR A 111 22.84 1.06 -13.66
C THR A 111 24.24 0.53 -13.99
N ALA A 112 25.22 0.64 -13.08
CA ALA A 112 26.63 0.38 -13.38
C ALA A 112 26.92 -1.09 -13.77
N GLY A 113 26.10 -2.05 -13.30
CA GLY A 113 26.21 -3.47 -13.65
C GLY A 113 25.63 -3.84 -15.02
N PHE A 114 24.95 -2.92 -15.71
CA PHE A 114 24.41 -3.15 -17.04
C PHE A 114 25.47 -2.82 -18.08
N SER A 115 26.33 -3.80 -18.39
CA SER A 115 27.40 -3.68 -19.40
C SER A 115 26.83 -3.41 -20.79
N THR A 116 26.64 -2.14 -21.14
CA THR A 116 26.08 -1.68 -22.42
C THR A 116 26.82 -0.45 -22.94
N ASN A 117 26.79 -0.24 -24.26
CA ASN A 117 27.30 0.98 -24.90
C ASN A 117 26.25 2.10 -24.99
N LEU A 118 25.14 1.99 -24.25
CA LEU A 118 24.06 2.98 -24.31
C LEU A 118 24.47 4.26 -23.57
N PRO A 119 24.09 5.45 -24.07
CA PRO A 119 24.19 6.68 -23.30
C PRO A 119 23.45 6.56 -21.96
N GLN A 120 24.01 7.15 -20.89
CA GLN A 120 23.49 7.03 -19.53
C GLN A 120 21.99 7.36 -19.42
N PHE A 121 21.50 8.32 -20.19
CA PHE A 121 20.07 8.66 -20.23
C PHE A 121 19.20 7.47 -20.64
N TRP A 122 19.51 6.80 -21.77
CA TRP A 122 18.74 5.66 -22.27
C TRP A 122 18.87 4.45 -21.37
N LEU A 123 20.05 4.23 -20.79
CA LEU A 123 20.26 3.17 -19.81
C LEU A 123 19.40 3.38 -18.56
N SER A 124 19.34 4.60 -18.06
CA SER A 124 18.52 4.98 -16.90
C SER A 124 17.02 4.85 -17.21
N ALA A 125 16.59 5.30 -18.39
CA ALA A 125 15.20 5.15 -18.85
C ALA A 125 14.80 3.67 -18.98
N PHE A 126 15.69 2.83 -19.53
CA PHE A 126 15.47 1.39 -19.61
C PHE A 126 15.38 0.75 -18.22
N TYR A 127 16.30 1.09 -17.31
CA TYR A 127 16.29 0.58 -15.94
C TYR A 127 14.99 0.95 -15.20
N LEU A 128 14.62 2.23 -15.21
CA LEU A 128 13.39 2.70 -14.57
C LEU A 128 12.14 2.11 -15.23
N GLY A 129 12.14 1.96 -16.56
CA GLY A 129 11.06 1.28 -17.29
C GLY A 129 10.91 -0.19 -16.90
N ASN A 130 12.02 -0.91 -16.71
CA ASN A 130 12.00 -2.29 -16.24
C ASN A 130 11.46 -2.38 -14.81
N LEU A 131 11.90 -1.50 -13.90
CA LEU A 131 11.34 -1.45 -12.55
C LEU A 131 9.84 -1.15 -12.59
N ALA A 132 9.42 -0.17 -13.38
CA ALA A 132 8.02 0.23 -13.51
C ALA A 132 7.11 -0.92 -13.99
N VAL A 133 7.64 -1.89 -14.72
CA VAL A 133 6.91 -3.10 -15.16
C VAL A 133 7.13 -4.26 -14.20
N PHE A 134 8.35 -4.80 -14.15
CA PHE A 134 8.67 -6.02 -13.42
C PHE A 134 8.71 -5.81 -11.91
N GLY A 135 9.12 -4.63 -11.46
CA GLY A 135 9.06 -4.27 -10.03
C GLY A 135 7.62 -4.19 -9.53
N VAL A 136 6.69 -3.63 -10.31
CA VAL A 136 5.26 -3.65 -9.93
C VAL A 136 4.69 -5.07 -9.97
N LEU A 137 5.05 -5.88 -10.97
CA LEU A 137 4.62 -7.28 -11.02
C LEU A 137 5.14 -8.10 -9.83
N ALA A 138 6.38 -7.87 -9.41
CA ALA A 138 6.94 -8.47 -8.21
C ALA A 138 6.22 -7.96 -6.95
N GLY A 139 5.99 -6.66 -6.84
CA GLY A 139 5.25 -6.04 -5.74
C GLY A 139 3.80 -6.51 -5.63
N LEU A 140 3.16 -6.92 -6.74
CA LEU A 140 1.85 -7.55 -6.72
C LEU A 140 1.85 -8.87 -5.94
N LEU A 141 2.96 -9.61 -5.89
CA LEU A 141 3.03 -10.88 -5.15
C LEU A 141 2.84 -10.66 -3.66
N SER A 142 3.34 -9.57 -3.10
CA SER A 142 3.16 -9.24 -1.68
C SER A 142 1.91 -8.40 -1.45
N GLY A 143 1.69 -7.35 -2.25
CA GLY A 143 0.53 -6.46 -2.12
C GLY A 143 -0.81 -7.19 -2.28
N THR A 144 -0.88 -8.23 -3.13
CA THR A 144 -2.10 -9.05 -3.27
C THR A 144 -2.48 -9.74 -1.96
N GLY A 145 -1.49 -10.21 -1.18
CA GLY A 145 -1.72 -10.83 0.12
C GLY A 145 -2.53 -9.93 1.04
N GLU A 146 -2.15 -8.66 1.14
CA GLU A 146 -2.85 -7.68 1.95
C GLU A 146 -4.24 -7.35 1.39
N GLU A 147 -4.33 -7.13 0.09
CA GLU A 147 -5.55 -6.63 -0.56
C GLU A 147 -6.67 -7.66 -0.64
N ILE A 148 -6.36 -8.96 -0.65
CA ILE A 148 -7.35 -10.02 -0.45
C ILE A 148 -8.03 -9.84 0.92
N GLY A 149 -7.26 -9.48 1.95
CA GLY A 149 -7.77 -9.19 3.29
C GLY A 149 -8.61 -7.92 3.32
N TRP A 150 -7.96 -6.79 3.01
CA TRP A 150 -8.54 -5.46 3.16
C TRP A 150 -9.72 -5.21 2.22
N ARG A 151 -9.52 -5.47 0.93
CA ARG A 151 -10.48 -5.12 -0.12
C ARG A 151 -11.28 -6.35 -0.53
N GLY A 152 -10.73 -7.55 -0.42
CA GLY A 152 -11.46 -8.78 -0.70
C GLY A 152 -12.54 -9.10 0.34
N LEU A 153 -12.24 -8.95 1.63
CA LEU A 153 -13.16 -9.33 2.73
C LEU A 153 -13.57 -8.16 3.65
N LEU A 154 -12.62 -7.49 4.32
CA LEU A 154 -12.93 -6.57 5.42
C LEU A 154 -13.82 -5.41 4.97
N PHE A 155 -13.40 -4.65 3.96
CA PHE A 155 -14.16 -3.50 3.46
C PHE A 155 -15.55 -3.90 2.92
N PRO A 156 -15.71 -4.92 2.07
CA PRO A 156 -17.03 -5.37 1.62
C PRO A 156 -17.97 -5.81 2.75
N GLU A 157 -17.47 -6.50 3.77
CA GLU A 157 -18.31 -6.89 4.92
C GLU A 157 -18.68 -5.66 5.78
N LEU A 158 -17.75 -4.73 6.01
CA LEU A 158 -18.05 -3.45 6.70
C LEU A 158 -19.08 -2.62 5.93
N LYS A 159 -19.02 -2.59 4.59
CA LYS A 159 -19.98 -1.89 3.73
C LYS A 159 -21.42 -2.41 3.83
N LYS A 160 -21.64 -3.62 4.38
CA LYS A 160 -22.97 -4.16 4.66
C LYS A 160 -23.57 -3.62 5.96
N LEU A 161 -22.73 -3.07 6.86
CA LEU A 161 -23.13 -2.56 8.17
C LEU A 161 -23.02 -1.03 8.28
N PHE A 162 -22.11 -0.43 7.51
CA PHE A 162 -21.75 0.98 7.61
C PHE A 162 -21.82 1.68 6.25
N SER A 163 -21.87 3.01 6.28
CA SER A 163 -21.72 3.82 5.07
C SER A 163 -20.33 3.62 4.43
N PHE A 164 -20.17 4.02 3.16
CA PHE A 164 -18.87 3.93 2.47
C PHE A 164 -17.75 4.57 3.28
N ASN A 165 -17.95 5.81 3.75
CA ASN A 165 -16.94 6.54 4.50
C ASN A 165 -16.59 5.86 5.82
N GLN A 166 -17.59 5.38 6.57
CA GLN A 166 -17.34 4.68 7.82
C GLN A 166 -16.60 3.37 7.59
N ALA A 167 -17.01 2.56 6.60
CA ALA A 167 -16.31 1.33 6.25
C ALA A 167 -14.85 1.60 5.83
N THR A 168 -14.62 2.63 5.01
CA THR A 168 -13.28 3.09 4.64
C THR A 168 -12.46 3.53 5.85
N LEU A 169 -12.99 4.38 6.72
CA LEU A 169 -12.25 4.84 7.89
C LEU A 169 -11.90 3.68 8.84
N ILE A 170 -12.83 2.75 9.07
CA ILE A 170 -12.59 1.56 9.89
C ILE A 170 -11.52 0.67 9.25
N THR A 171 -11.58 0.41 7.95
CA THR A 171 -10.53 -0.37 7.25
C THR A 171 -9.16 0.31 7.34
N GLY A 172 -9.10 1.64 7.19
CA GLY A 172 -7.86 2.40 7.30
C GLY A 172 -7.28 2.38 8.72
N ALA A 173 -8.14 2.45 9.74
CA ALA A 173 -7.74 2.31 11.14
C ALA A 173 -7.19 0.91 11.43
N VAL A 174 -7.86 -0.15 10.98
CA VAL A 174 -7.35 -1.53 11.14
C VAL A 174 -6.00 -1.70 10.46
N TRP A 175 -5.84 -1.16 9.23
CA TRP A 175 -4.60 -1.24 8.48
C TRP A 175 -3.45 -0.48 9.15
N THR A 176 -3.74 0.70 9.70
CA THR A 176 -2.80 1.50 10.50
C THR A 176 -2.36 0.74 11.74
N LEU A 177 -3.32 0.23 12.53
CA LEU A 177 -3.05 -0.53 13.75
C LEU A 177 -2.21 -1.78 13.47
N TRP A 178 -2.41 -2.42 12.32
CA TRP A 178 -1.62 -3.55 11.86
C TRP A 178 -0.16 -3.17 11.52
N HIS A 179 0.12 -1.94 11.11
CA HIS A 179 1.50 -1.48 10.87
C HIS A 179 2.22 -0.99 12.13
N LEU A 180 1.48 -0.49 13.13
CA LEU A 180 2.08 0.12 14.32
C LEU A 180 3.16 -0.72 15.03
N PRO A 181 3.05 -2.06 15.18
CA PRO A 181 4.12 -2.84 15.79
C PRO A 181 5.47 -2.66 15.08
N LEU A 182 5.48 -2.61 13.74
CA LEU A 182 6.72 -2.44 12.97
C LEU A 182 7.23 -1.00 13.05
N ILE A 183 6.34 -0.01 12.98
CA ILE A 183 6.72 1.42 13.05
C ILE A 183 7.31 1.76 14.42
N LEU A 184 6.73 1.21 15.50
CA LEU A 184 7.10 1.55 16.86
C LEU A 184 8.28 0.72 17.39
N PHE A 185 8.43 -0.52 16.94
CA PHE A 185 9.36 -1.47 17.55
C PHE A 185 10.36 -2.12 16.57
N ALA A 186 10.31 -1.80 15.27
CA ALA A 186 11.28 -2.25 14.27
C ALA A 186 11.93 -1.06 13.53
N ASP A 187 12.66 -1.34 12.44
CA ASP A 187 13.32 -0.39 11.54
C ASP A 187 12.41 0.04 10.35
N TYR A 188 11.08 -0.11 10.48
CA TYR A 188 10.09 0.34 9.49
C TYR A 188 9.73 1.82 9.67
N ILE A 189 10.74 2.68 9.68
CA ILE A 189 10.58 4.14 9.72
C ILE A 189 11.81 4.80 9.12
N ASN A 190 11.66 5.99 8.53
CA ASN A 190 12.80 6.78 8.08
C ASN A 190 13.80 7.00 9.22
N ALA A 191 15.09 6.83 8.92
CA ALA A 191 16.14 7.18 9.86
C ALA A 191 16.10 8.68 10.18
N GLY A 192 16.34 9.04 11.44
CA GLY A 192 16.44 10.45 11.86
C GLY A 192 15.13 11.15 12.25
N ILE A 193 13.96 10.50 12.12
CA ILE A 193 12.68 11.05 12.62
C ILE A 193 12.18 10.34 13.89
N PRO A 194 11.49 11.05 14.80
CA PRO A 194 10.84 10.43 15.93
C PRO A 194 9.74 9.45 15.52
N ARG A 195 9.67 8.29 16.19
CA ARG A 195 8.65 7.26 15.92
C ARG A 195 7.21 7.76 16.01
N TRP A 196 6.92 8.66 16.97
CA TRP A 196 5.59 9.24 17.12
C TRP A 196 5.20 10.08 15.89
N TYR A 197 6.15 10.80 15.29
CA TYR A 197 5.89 11.63 14.12
C TYR A 197 5.58 10.74 12.91
N GLY A 198 6.45 9.76 12.64
CA GLY A 198 6.25 8.82 11.54
C GLY A 198 4.93 8.05 11.69
N ALA A 199 4.56 7.62 12.90
CA ALA A 199 3.29 6.95 13.14
C ALA A 199 2.07 7.86 12.81
N ILE A 200 2.12 9.15 13.16
CA ILE A 200 1.05 10.10 12.83
C ILE A 200 0.98 10.33 11.32
N MET A 201 2.11 10.60 10.65
CA MET A 201 2.14 10.84 9.21
C MET A 201 1.67 9.62 8.42
N PHE A 202 2.14 8.43 8.78
CA PHE A 202 1.69 7.17 8.21
C PHE A 202 0.18 6.99 8.40
N THR A 203 -0.34 7.26 9.60
CA THR A 203 -1.79 7.18 9.87
C THR A 203 -2.59 8.11 8.96
N LEU A 204 -2.15 9.37 8.81
CA LEU A 204 -2.81 10.35 7.94
C LEU A 204 -2.76 9.93 6.47
N MET A 205 -1.60 9.49 6.00
CA MET A 205 -1.41 8.98 4.64
C MET A 205 -2.31 7.78 4.38
N VAL A 206 -2.22 6.72 5.20
CA VAL A 206 -3.00 5.49 5.02
C VAL A 206 -4.50 5.77 5.09
N THR A 207 -4.95 6.56 6.06
CA THR A 207 -6.37 6.96 6.15
C THR A 207 -6.82 7.66 4.87
N GLY A 208 -5.97 8.56 4.34
CA GLY A 208 -6.21 9.30 3.12
C GLY A 208 -6.30 8.41 1.87
N LEU A 209 -5.23 7.67 1.61
CA LEU A 209 -5.13 6.74 0.48
C LEU A 209 -6.22 5.66 0.51
N ASN A 210 -6.64 5.23 1.70
CA ASN A 210 -7.64 4.17 1.83
C ASN A 210 -9.00 4.53 1.17
N PHE A 211 -9.30 5.82 0.97
CA PHE A 211 -10.46 6.24 0.16
C PHE A 211 -10.32 5.85 -1.31
N ALA A 212 -9.15 6.03 -1.91
CA ALA A 212 -8.89 5.62 -3.29
C ALA A 212 -8.98 4.10 -3.43
N PHE A 213 -8.35 3.37 -2.51
CA PHE A 213 -8.40 1.91 -2.46
C PHE A 213 -9.83 1.37 -2.31
N SER A 214 -10.59 1.90 -1.35
CA SER A 214 -11.99 1.53 -1.11
C SER A 214 -12.88 1.87 -2.30
N TRP A 215 -12.65 3.01 -2.94
CA TRP A 215 -13.38 3.41 -4.15
C TRP A 215 -13.08 2.48 -5.31
N LEU A 216 -11.80 2.13 -5.55
CA LEU A 216 -11.40 1.18 -6.58
C LEU A 216 -12.08 -0.17 -6.39
N ARG A 217 -12.11 -0.68 -5.15
CA ARG A 217 -12.83 -1.91 -4.81
C ARG A 217 -14.33 -1.79 -5.09
N ASN A 218 -14.96 -0.73 -4.60
CA ASN A 218 -16.41 -0.53 -4.74
C ASN A 218 -16.83 -0.33 -6.20
N ALA A 219 -16.05 0.39 -7.00
CA ALA A 219 -16.34 0.72 -8.39
C ALA A 219 -16.02 -0.41 -9.39
N SER A 220 -15.06 -1.27 -9.06
CA SER A 220 -14.64 -2.37 -9.93
C SER A 220 -15.25 -3.73 -9.56
N GLY A 221 -15.70 -3.90 -8.32
CA GLY A 221 -16.08 -5.23 -7.80
C GLY A 221 -14.89 -6.19 -7.67
N SER A 222 -13.65 -5.67 -7.71
CA SER A 222 -12.39 -6.42 -7.72
C SER A 222 -11.41 -5.88 -6.67
N PHE A 223 -10.55 -6.73 -6.12
CA PHE A 223 -9.42 -6.28 -5.30
C PHE A 223 -8.18 -5.96 -6.15
N TRP A 224 -8.09 -6.43 -7.40
CA TRP A 224 -6.87 -6.27 -8.23
C TRP A 224 -6.49 -4.82 -8.52
N PRO A 225 -7.43 -3.89 -8.79
CA PRO A 225 -7.08 -2.47 -8.93
C PRO A 225 -6.46 -1.88 -7.66
N ALA A 226 -6.89 -2.36 -6.49
CA ALA A 226 -6.32 -1.98 -5.21
C ALA A 226 -4.94 -2.63 -5.00
N ALA A 227 -4.76 -3.93 -5.33
CA ALA A 227 -3.45 -4.59 -5.34
C ALA A 227 -2.44 -3.89 -6.23
N LEU A 228 -2.87 -3.44 -7.42
CA LEU A 228 -2.02 -2.71 -8.32
C LEU A 228 -1.65 -1.32 -7.79
N LEU A 229 -2.57 -0.64 -7.11
CA LEU A 229 -2.28 0.61 -6.41
C LEU A 229 -1.25 0.39 -5.30
N HIS A 230 -1.42 -0.66 -4.49
CA HIS A 230 -0.50 -1.00 -3.42
C HIS A 230 0.91 -1.29 -3.98
N ALA A 231 1.03 -2.20 -4.95
CA ALA A 231 2.30 -2.55 -5.56
C ALA A 231 2.98 -1.34 -6.23
N SER A 232 2.20 -0.50 -6.91
CA SER A 232 2.69 0.74 -7.52
C SER A 232 3.16 1.73 -6.44
N HIS A 233 2.42 1.91 -5.33
CA HIS A 233 2.85 2.73 -4.20
C HIS A 233 4.22 2.27 -3.68
N ASN A 234 4.34 1.00 -3.29
CA ASN A 234 5.56 0.50 -2.66
C ASN A 234 6.75 0.63 -3.62
N LEU A 235 6.57 0.28 -4.90
CA LEU A 235 7.65 0.44 -5.87
C LEU A 235 8.06 1.91 -6.05
N PHE A 236 7.11 2.77 -6.47
CA PHE A 236 7.48 4.14 -6.86
C PHE A 236 7.93 4.97 -5.67
N ILE A 237 7.34 4.80 -4.49
CA ILE A 237 7.72 5.55 -3.29
C ILE A 237 9.00 4.94 -2.69
N GLN A 238 8.96 3.66 -2.29
CA GLN A 238 10.01 3.06 -1.46
C GLN A 238 11.23 2.60 -2.28
N THR A 239 11.04 2.13 -3.52
CA THR A 239 12.15 1.61 -4.34
C THR A 239 12.73 2.65 -5.30
N ILE A 240 11.92 3.61 -5.78
CA ILE A 240 12.36 4.58 -6.80
C ILE A 240 12.56 5.97 -6.19
N PHE A 241 11.51 6.64 -5.72
CA PHE A 241 11.59 8.05 -5.38
C PHE A 241 12.38 8.32 -4.10
N THR A 242 12.17 7.56 -3.01
CA THR A 242 12.97 7.72 -1.78
C THR A 242 14.46 7.46 -2.03
N PRO A 243 14.89 6.32 -2.63
CA PRO A 243 16.32 6.05 -2.82
C PRO A 243 17.01 6.99 -3.81
N LEU A 244 16.25 7.55 -4.77
CA LEU A 244 16.74 8.56 -5.72
C LEU A 244 16.64 10.00 -5.18
N THR A 245 16.37 10.19 -3.91
CA THR A 245 16.40 11.51 -3.26
C THR A 245 17.59 11.60 -2.32
N LEU A 246 18.49 12.55 -2.56
CA LEU A 246 19.49 12.99 -1.60
C LEU A 246 18.78 13.68 -0.45
N GLN A 247 18.96 13.12 0.74
CA GLN A 247 18.31 13.57 1.96
C GLN A 247 19.25 14.48 2.77
N ASN A 248 18.71 15.57 3.28
CA ASN A 248 19.29 16.39 4.34
C ASN A 248 18.50 16.17 5.65
N ASP A 249 18.76 16.96 6.69
CA ASP A 249 18.13 16.80 8.00
C ASP A 249 16.60 16.94 7.99
N ILE A 250 16.02 17.70 7.06
CA ILE A 250 14.57 17.90 6.97
C ILE A 250 13.89 16.92 6.01
N THR A 251 14.60 16.40 5.00
CA THR A 251 14.01 15.53 3.96
C THR A 251 13.22 14.35 4.54
N PRO A 252 13.70 13.59 5.54
CA PRO A 252 12.97 12.47 6.16
C PRO A 252 11.59 12.83 6.73
N TYR A 253 11.38 14.09 7.12
CA TYR A 253 10.09 14.60 7.61
C TYR A 253 9.10 14.93 6.48
N ILE A 254 9.58 15.04 5.23
CA ILE A 254 8.81 15.50 4.08
C ILE A 254 8.40 14.33 3.17
N ILE A 255 9.32 13.42 2.88
CA ILE A 255 9.14 12.34 1.89
C ILE A 255 8.77 11.00 2.54
N ASP A 256 8.51 10.01 1.68
CA ASP A 256 8.14 8.65 2.06
C ASP A 256 6.83 8.56 2.86
N GLU A 257 6.46 7.35 3.26
CA GLU A 257 5.23 7.01 3.98
C GLU A 257 5.14 7.66 5.36
N PHE A 258 6.27 8.17 5.86
CA PHE A 258 6.41 8.79 7.18
C PHE A 258 6.53 10.32 7.11
N GLY A 259 6.50 10.90 5.91
CA GLY A 259 6.62 12.33 5.68
C GLY A 259 5.29 13.06 5.53
N VAL A 260 5.31 14.37 5.83
CA VAL A 260 4.12 15.23 5.71
C VAL A 260 3.64 15.35 4.26
N GLY A 261 4.51 15.20 3.27
CA GLY A 261 4.15 15.29 1.86
C GLY A 261 3.13 14.24 1.44
N LEU A 262 3.38 12.95 1.73
CA LEU A 262 2.43 11.88 1.42
C LEU A 262 1.20 11.91 2.35
N ALA A 263 1.34 12.37 3.59
CA ALA A 263 0.19 12.61 4.46
C ALA A 263 -0.80 13.63 3.85
N LEU A 264 -0.30 14.77 3.36
CA LEU A 264 -1.10 15.79 2.68
C LEU A 264 -1.69 15.26 1.36
N ALA A 265 -0.91 14.52 0.56
CA ALA A 265 -1.41 13.88 -0.65
C ALA A 265 -2.56 12.90 -0.35
N GLY A 266 -2.43 12.12 0.73
CA GLY A 266 -3.48 11.25 1.24
C GLY A 266 -4.75 12.02 1.58
N LEU A 267 -4.65 13.16 2.28
CA LEU A 267 -5.81 14.01 2.60
C LEU A 267 -6.50 14.56 1.34
N VAL A 268 -5.74 15.00 0.34
CA VAL A 268 -6.30 15.45 -0.95
C VAL A 268 -7.04 14.31 -1.63
N LEU A 269 -6.46 13.09 -1.67
CA LEU A 269 -7.12 11.93 -2.25
C LEU A 269 -8.37 11.51 -1.47
N ALA A 270 -8.35 11.61 -0.14
CA ALA A 270 -9.55 11.43 0.66
C ALA A 270 -10.65 12.40 0.22
N LEU A 271 -10.37 13.70 0.06
CA LEU A 271 -11.37 14.66 -0.39
C LEU A 271 -11.92 14.32 -1.79
N VAL A 272 -11.06 13.98 -2.74
CA VAL A 272 -11.44 13.61 -4.10
C VAL A 272 -12.34 12.37 -4.13
N PHE A 273 -11.95 11.30 -3.44
CA PHE A 273 -12.67 10.02 -3.48
C PHE A 273 -13.84 9.95 -2.49
N TRP A 274 -13.84 10.77 -1.43
CA TRP A 274 -14.98 10.99 -0.54
C TRP A 274 -16.18 11.56 -1.30
N GLN A 275 -15.95 12.42 -2.29
CA GLN A 275 -17.03 13.01 -3.10
C GLN A 275 -17.55 12.05 -4.18
N ARG A 276 -16.73 11.08 -4.62
CA ARG A 276 -17.08 10.09 -5.66
C ARG A 276 -17.90 8.90 -5.15
N LYS A 277 -18.77 9.12 -4.16
CA LYS A 277 -19.65 8.09 -3.55
C LYS A 277 -20.59 7.42 -4.57
N LYS A 278 -20.88 8.12 -5.67
CA LYS A 278 -21.83 7.73 -6.71
C LYS A 278 -21.09 7.19 -7.94
N THR A 279 -20.50 6.00 -7.84
CA THR A 279 -20.44 5.15 -9.03
C THR A 279 -21.57 4.13 -8.85
N PRO A 280 -22.62 4.14 -9.67
CA PRO A 280 -23.64 3.12 -9.62
C PRO A 280 -22.96 1.75 -9.66
N GLN A 281 -23.42 0.81 -8.82
CA GLN A 281 -23.36 -0.58 -9.23
C GLN A 281 -23.92 -0.59 -10.65
N SER A 282 -23.12 -0.97 -11.65
CA SER A 282 -23.70 -1.30 -12.93
C SER A 282 -24.69 -2.42 -12.65
N ALA A 283 -25.97 -2.05 -12.59
CA ALA A 283 -27.04 -2.93 -12.98
C ALA A 283 -26.69 -3.53 -14.36
N ALA A 284 -27.10 -4.78 -14.56
CA ALA A 284 -26.81 -5.67 -15.69
C ALA A 284 -25.45 -6.40 -15.59
N ALA A 285 -25.38 -7.74 -15.61
CA ALA A 285 -26.38 -8.79 -15.80
C ALA A 285 -25.88 -10.09 -15.13
#